data_AF-A0A7S0N648-F1
#
_entry.id   AF-A0A7S0N648-F1
#
_cell.length_a   1.000
_cell.length_b   1.000
_cell.length_c   1.000
_cell.angle_alpha   90.00
_cell.angle_beta   90.00
_cell.angle_gamma   90.00
#
_symmetry.space_group_name_H-M   'P 1'
#
loop_
_entity.id
_entity.type
_entity.pdbx_description
1 polymer ?
#
loop_
_entity_poly.entity_id
_entity_poly.type
_entity_poly.pdbx_seq_one_letter_code
_entity_poly.pdbx_strand_id
1 'polypeptide(L)'
;MRAAGVHRDVTAYNNMITACRKCFAWEEAWEVLRLMQRDHVAPNTATFECLTMACASAGQPAAAAEAVRAMRAAGHPPTTTTFNNLISAHGNAGDWEGARDALDLMAAEGVHSDSYTFNALIHAAGKCRRWEEVERQLHVMEAERIPTTARTYNMVMRAAEACGKWEAAIGMLDRMRQERVLATTTTYNNLLMACAQAAPW
;
A
#
# COMPACT_ATOMS: atom_id res chain seq x y z
N MET A 1 -22.39 14.90 -33.80
CA MET A 1 -20.98 14.98 -34.21
C MET A 1 -20.21 13.87 -33.50
N ARG A 2 -19.87 12.80 -34.23
CA ARG A 2 -18.95 11.75 -33.74
C ARG A 2 -17.54 12.35 -33.79
N ALA A 3 -16.99 12.71 -32.64
CA ALA A 3 -15.58 13.11 -32.55
C ALA A 3 -14.70 11.91 -32.93
N ALA A 4 -13.67 12.17 -33.74
CA ALA A 4 -12.81 11.22 -34.40
C ALA A 4 -12.41 10.02 -33.51
N GLY A 5 -12.54 8.82 -34.08
CA GLY A 5 -12.24 7.55 -33.42
C GLY A 5 -10.77 7.43 -33.06
N VAL A 6 -10.43 7.87 -31.86
CA VAL A 6 -9.33 7.23 -31.12
C VAL A 6 -9.92 5.90 -30.64
N HIS A 7 -9.53 4.81 -31.29
CA HIS A 7 -9.84 3.47 -30.79
C HIS A 7 -9.17 3.39 -29.42
N ARG A 8 -9.94 3.58 -28.34
CA ARG A 8 -9.39 3.55 -26.99
C ARG A 8 -8.83 2.14 -26.78
N ASP A 9 -7.52 2.06 -26.68
CA ASP A 9 -6.82 0.82 -26.41
C ASP A 9 -6.75 0.59 -24.89
N VAL A 10 -6.28 -0.58 -24.49
CA VAL A 10 -6.14 -0.95 -23.07
C VAL A 10 -5.31 0.10 -22.30
N THR A 11 -4.32 0.70 -22.94
CA THR A 11 -3.46 1.73 -22.36
C THR A 11 -4.25 2.98 -21.98
N ALA A 12 -5.14 3.45 -22.85
CA ALA A 12 -5.99 4.60 -22.57
C ALA A 12 -6.89 4.37 -21.34
N TYR A 13 -7.51 3.19 -21.22
CA TYR A 13 -8.32 2.85 -20.04
C TYR A 13 -7.48 2.73 -18.77
N ASN A 14 -6.33 2.08 -18.83
CA ASN A 14 -5.43 1.96 -17.67
C ASN A 14 -4.94 3.33 -17.19
N ASN A 15 -4.69 4.28 -18.11
CA ASN A 15 -4.35 5.65 -17.76
C ASN A 15 -5.51 6.38 -17.06
N MET A 16 -6.75 6.18 -17.51
CA MET A 16 -7.94 6.74 -16.86
C MET A 16 -8.11 6.17 -15.44
N ILE A 17 -8.01 4.84 -15.26
CA ILE A 17 -8.09 4.19 -13.94
C ILE A 17 -6.93 4.68 -13.03
N THR A 18 -5.73 4.82 -13.57
CA THR A 18 -4.58 5.36 -12.82
C THR A 18 -4.79 6.81 -12.41
N ALA A 19 -5.50 7.62 -13.21
CA ALA A 19 -5.85 8.98 -12.84
C ALA A 19 -6.82 9.03 -11.66
N CYS A 20 -7.79 8.10 -11.60
CA CYS A 20 -8.73 7.96 -10.48
C CYS A 20 -8.01 7.77 -9.13
N ARG A 21 -6.85 7.12 -9.11
CA ARG A 21 -5.99 6.99 -7.93
C ARG A 21 -5.65 8.34 -7.29
N LYS A 22 -5.30 9.35 -8.10
CA LYS A 22 -4.87 10.67 -7.59
C LYS A 22 -6.01 11.43 -6.92
N CYS A 23 -7.25 11.14 -7.30
CA CYS A 23 -8.44 11.81 -6.79
C CYS A 23 -9.18 11.00 -5.71
N PHE A 24 -8.61 9.85 -5.28
CA PHE A 24 -9.29 8.91 -4.37
C PHE A 24 -10.66 8.42 -4.90
N ALA A 25 -10.82 8.48 -6.22
CA ALA A 25 -12.05 8.30 -6.98
C ALA A 25 -12.23 6.81 -7.37
N TRP A 26 -12.31 5.93 -6.37
CA TRP A 26 -12.34 4.48 -6.59
C TRP A 26 -13.65 4.01 -7.27
N GLU A 27 -14.76 4.72 -7.06
CA GLU A 27 -16.04 4.44 -7.74
C GLU A 27 -15.93 4.72 -9.24
N GLU A 28 -15.30 5.84 -9.59
CA GLU A 28 -15.03 6.21 -10.98
C GLU A 28 -14.07 5.23 -11.66
N ALA A 29 -13.13 4.66 -10.91
CA ALA A 29 -12.27 3.60 -11.42
C ALA A 29 -13.09 2.35 -11.85
N TRP A 30 -14.14 1.99 -11.09
CA TRP A 30 -15.07 0.93 -11.47
C TRP A 30 -15.93 1.31 -12.68
N GLU A 31 -16.39 2.56 -12.77
CA GLU A 31 -17.12 3.05 -13.95
C GLU A 31 -16.26 2.98 -15.22
N VAL A 32 -14.97 3.30 -15.11
CA VAL A 32 -14.03 3.17 -16.24
C VAL A 32 -13.84 1.70 -16.64
N LEU A 33 -13.78 0.76 -15.70
CA LEU A 33 -13.76 -0.68 -16.01
C LEU A 33 -15.04 -1.12 -16.73
N ARG A 34 -16.21 -0.70 -16.25
CA ARG A 34 -17.51 -0.99 -16.89
C ARG A 34 -17.55 -0.42 -18.31
N LEU A 35 -17.04 0.80 -18.51
CA LEU A 35 -16.94 1.41 -19.82
C LEU A 35 -16.02 0.61 -20.75
N MET A 36 -14.85 0.18 -20.26
CA MET A 36 -13.91 -0.66 -21.01
C MET A 36 -14.57 -1.95 -21.52
N GLN A 37 -15.35 -2.62 -20.66
CA GLN A 37 -16.10 -3.82 -21.00
C GLN A 37 -17.21 -3.55 -22.03
N ARG A 38 -17.95 -2.44 -21.88
CA ARG A 38 -19.00 -2.01 -22.83
C ARG A 38 -18.44 -1.68 -24.20
N ASP A 39 -17.22 -1.15 -24.25
CA ASP A 39 -16.49 -0.85 -25.47
C ASP A 39 -15.78 -2.11 -26.04
N HIS A 40 -16.05 -3.29 -25.48
CA HIS A 40 -15.50 -4.59 -25.88
C HIS A 40 -13.97 -4.66 -25.84
N VAL A 41 -13.35 -3.88 -24.96
CA VAL A 41 -11.90 -3.92 -24.70
C VAL A 41 -11.66 -4.83 -23.51
N ALA A 42 -10.84 -5.88 -23.67
CA ALA A 42 -10.60 -6.85 -22.62
C ALA A 42 -9.68 -6.30 -21.52
N PRO A 43 -10.11 -6.29 -20.23
CA PRO A 43 -9.23 -5.96 -19.11
C PRO A 43 -8.06 -6.94 -19.00
N ASN A 44 -6.91 -6.43 -18.58
CA ASN A 44 -5.73 -7.26 -18.28
C ASN A 44 -5.29 -7.12 -16.81
N THR A 45 -4.26 -7.85 -16.41
CA THR A 45 -3.65 -7.78 -15.07
C THR A 45 -3.41 -6.34 -14.62
N ALA A 46 -2.81 -5.51 -15.49
CA ALA A 46 -2.52 -4.12 -15.17
C ALA A 46 -3.79 -3.28 -14.92
N THR A 47 -4.88 -3.55 -15.63
CA THR A 47 -6.18 -2.90 -15.39
C THR A 47 -6.67 -3.16 -13.96
N PHE A 48 -6.63 -4.41 -13.50
CA PHE A 48 -7.05 -4.79 -12.15
C PHE A 48 -6.07 -4.32 -11.07
N GLU A 49 -4.77 -4.29 -11.34
CA GLU A 49 -3.77 -3.70 -10.43
C GLU A 49 -3.99 -2.19 -10.26
N CYS A 50 -4.33 -1.47 -11.33
CA CYS A 50 -4.70 -0.05 -11.23
C CYS A 50 -5.98 0.14 -10.41
N LEU A 51 -6.98 -0.72 -10.59
CA LEU A 51 -8.24 -0.66 -9.84
C LEU A 51 -8.04 -0.94 -8.34
N THR A 52 -7.30 -2.00 -8.00
CA THR A 52 -6.95 -2.32 -6.60
C THR A 52 -6.14 -1.20 -5.96
N MET A 53 -5.22 -0.58 -6.70
CA MET A 53 -4.42 0.56 -6.22
C MET A 53 -5.26 1.82 -5.96
N ALA A 54 -6.26 2.08 -6.80
CA ALA A 54 -7.22 3.17 -6.59
C ALA A 54 -8.03 2.95 -5.30
N CYS A 55 -8.56 1.73 -5.10
CA CYS A 55 -9.26 1.35 -3.87
C CYS A 55 -8.35 1.45 -2.62
N ALA A 56 -7.10 1.00 -2.75
CA ALA A 56 -6.11 1.07 -1.68
C ALA A 56 -5.83 2.51 -1.26
N SER A 57 -5.63 3.41 -2.22
CA SER A 57 -5.38 4.83 -1.96
C SER A 57 -6.56 5.47 -1.22
N ALA A 58 -7.81 5.09 -1.58
CA ALA A 58 -9.03 5.57 -0.93
C ALA A 58 -9.33 4.90 0.43
N GLY A 59 -8.53 3.94 0.88
CA GLY A 59 -8.78 3.20 2.12
C GLY A 59 -10.06 2.36 2.08
N GLN A 60 -10.37 1.78 0.92
CA GLN A 60 -11.59 1.00 0.70
C GLN A 60 -11.27 -0.49 0.55
N PRO A 61 -11.10 -1.24 1.65
CA PRO A 61 -10.72 -2.65 1.61
C PRO A 61 -11.77 -3.54 0.95
N ALA A 62 -13.06 -3.27 1.18
CA ALA A 62 -14.15 -4.04 0.55
C ALA A 62 -14.13 -3.92 -0.98
N ALA A 63 -13.93 -2.69 -1.49
CA ALA A 63 -13.81 -2.44 -2.92
C ALA A 63 -12.53 -3.04 -3.50
N ALA A 64 -11.41 -2.99 -2.77
CA ALA A 64 -10.18 -3.65 -3.17
C ALA A 64 -10.38 -5.18 -3.28
N ALA A 65 -11.02 -5.81 -2.30
CA ALA A 65 -11.33 -7.23 -2.32
C ALA A 65 -12.29 -7.62 -3.46
N GLU A 66 -13.26 -6.76 -3.79
CA GLU A 66 -14.09 -6.92 -4.99
C GLU A 66 -13.28 -6.87 -6.28
N ALA A 67 -12.31 -5.95 -6.39
CA ALA A 67 -11.43 -5.86 -7.54
C ALA A 67 -10.56 -7.12 -7.69
N VAL A 68 -10.06 -7.71 -6.59
CA VAL A 68 -9.34 -9.00 -6.63
C VAL A 68 -10.27 -10.14 -7.05
N ARG A 69 -11.53 -10.18 -6.58
CA ARG A 69 -12.51 -11.17 -7.02
C ARG A 69 -12.80 -11.06 -8.52
N ALA A 70 -12.98 -9.83 -9.02
CA ALA A 70 -13.20 -9.57 -10.44
C ALA A 70 -11.97 -9.96 -11.29
N MET A 71 -10.76 -9.70 -10.80
CA MET A 71 -9.50 -10.11 -11.42
C MET A 71 -9.43 -11.64 -11.59
N ARG A 72 -9.71 -12.39 -10.51
CA ARG A 72 -9.77 -13.86 -10.54
C ARG A 72 -10.83 -14.37 -11.51
N ALA A 73 -12.04 -13.79 -11.47
CA ALA A 73 -13.14 -14.17 -12.36
C ALA A 73 -12.83 -13.93 -13.85
N ALA A 74 -12.00 -12.93 -14.14
CA ALA A 74 -11.51 -12.63 -15.49
C ALA A 74 -10.30 -13.49 -15.90
N GLY A 75 -9.89 -14.48 -15.09
CA GLY A 75 -8.78 -15.38 -15.39
C GLY A 75 -7.40 -14.80 -15.13
N HIS A 76 -7.30 -13.68 -14.41
CA HIS A 76 -6.03 -13.07 -14.04
C HIS A 76 -5.68 -13.42 -12.59
N PRO A 77 -4.57 -14.14 -12.33
CA PRO A 77 -4.18 -14.49 -10.96
C PRO A 77 -3.65 -13.27 -10.20
N PRO A 78 -3.99 -13.09 -8.91
CA PRO A 78 -3.43 -12.03 -8.07
C PRO A 78 -1.90 -12.10 -8.01
N THR A 79 -1.26 -10.93 -8.00
CA THR A 79 0.20 -10.79 -7.91
C THR A 79 0.62 -10.25 -6.54
N THR A 80 1.92 -10.19 -6.26
CA THR A 80 2.47 -9.49 -5.09
C THR A 80 1.96 -8.04 -5.02
N THR A 81 1.85 -7.35 -6.16
CA THR A 81 1.29 -5.99 -6.23
C THR A 81 -0.19 -5.97 -5.82
N THR A 82 -1.00 -6.95 -6.26
CA THR A 82 -2.40 -7.08 -5.87
C THR A 82 -2.57 -7.19 -4.36
N PHE A 83 -1.79 -8.07 -3.71
CA PHE A 83 -1.84 -8.25 -2.26
C PHE A 83 -1.30 -7.04 -1.50
N ASN A 84 -0.21 -6.43 -1.97
CA ASN A 84 0.33 -5.19 -1.38
C ASN A 84 -0.71 -4.05 -1.41
N ASN A 85 -1.50 -3.95 -2.48
CA ASN A 85 -2.61 -2.99 -2.55
C ASN A 85 -3.72 -3.34 -1.55
N LEU A 86 -4.08 -4.62 -1.40
CA LEU A 86 -5.11 -5.05 -0.45
C LEU A 86 -4.70 -4.76 1.00
N ILE A 87 -3.47 -5.11 1.39
CA ILE A 87 -2.89 -4.79 2.70
C ILE A 87 -2.87 -3.28 2.93
N SER A 88 -2.47 -2.50 1.92
CA SER A 88 -2.48 -1.03 1.99
C SER A 88 -3.90 -0.46 2.13
N ALA A 89 -4.92 -1.07 1.51
CA ALA A 89 -6.30 -0.65 1.65
C ALA A 89 -6.80 -0.79 3.09
N HIS A 90 -6.52 -1.93 3.72
CA HIS A 90 -6.81 -2.18 5.14
C HIS A 90 -6.00 -1.24 6.04
N GLY A 91 -4.71 -1.07 5.77
CA GLY A 91 -3.87 -0.11 6.50
C GLY A 91 -4.39 1.32 6.41
N ASN A 92 -4.83 1.76 5.23
CA ASN A 92 -5.45 3.08 5.04
C ASN A 92 -6.84 3.19 5.66
N ALA A 93 -7.56 2.09 5.91
CA ALA A 93 -8.79 2.07 6.69
C ALA A 93 -8.55 2.04 8.20
N GLY A 94 -7.31 1.80 8.66
CA GLY A 94 -7.02 1.58 10.09
C GLY A 94 -7.47 0.21 10.58
N ASP A 95 -7.51 -0.78 9.69
CA ASP A 95 -7.89 -2.15 9.97
C ASP A 95 -6.66 -3.06 9.95
N TRP A 96 -6.03 -3.23 11.11
CA TRP A 96 -4.87 -4.10 11.26
C TRP A 96 -5.21 -5.58 11.01
N GLU A 97 -6.35 -6.06 11.53
CA GLU A 97 -6.69 -7.49 11.43
C GLU A 97 -6.90 -7.87 9.97
N GLY A 98 -7.63 -7.07 9.19
CA GLY A 98 -7.79 -7.31 7.76
C GLY A 98 -6.48 -7.19 6.98
N ALA A 99 -5.54 -6.33 7.39
CA ALA A 99 -4.21 -6.27 6.78
C ALA A 99 -3.40 -7.55 7.04
N ARG A 100 -3.48 -8.12 8.25
CA ARG A 100 -2.86 -9.41 8.57
C ARG A 100 -3.51 -10.56 7.82
N ASP A 101 -4.84 -10.61 7.79
CA ASP A 101 -5.57 -11.67 7.09
C ASP A 101 -5.27 -11.65 5.58
N ALA A 102 -5.02 -10.47 4.99
CA ALA A 102 -4.55 -10.35 3.61
C ALA A 102 -3.12 -10.86 3.39
N LEU A 103 -2.21 -10.72 4.37
CA LEU A 103 -0.88 -11.34 4.35
C LEU A 103 -0.99 -12.87 4.44
N ASP A 104 -1.84 -13.38 5.33
CA ASP A 104 -2.05 -14.83 5.49
C ASP A 104 -2.62 -15.44 4.20
N LEU A 105 -3.55 -14.75 3.55
CA LEU A 105 -4.09 -15.15 2.25
C LEU A 105 -3.02 -15.12 1.15
N MET A 106 -2.16 -14.10 1.13
CA MET A 106 -1.04 -14.00 0.21
C MET A 106 -0.11 -15.22 0.31
N ALA A 107 0.22 -15.63 1.54
CA ALA A 107 1.02 -16.82 1.81
C ALA A 107 0.29 -18.11 1.42
N ALA A 108 -1.01 -18.22 1.72
CA ALA A 108 -1.83 -19.38 1.36
C ALA A 108 -1.96 -19.57 -0.17
N GLU A 109 -1.92 -18.49 -0.94
CA GLU A 109 -1.89 -18.52 -2.41
C GLU A 109 -0.46 -18.68 -2.98
N GLY A 110 0.55 -18.87 -2.13
CA GLY A 110 1.94 -19.06 -2.55
C GLY A 110 2.59 -17.81 -3.16
N VAL A 111 2.05 -16.62 -2.88
CA VAL A 111 2.60 -15.35 -3.36
C VAL A 111 3.61 -14.83 -2.35
N HIS A 112 4.83 -14.54 -2.82
CA HIS A 112 5.93 -14.10 -1.95
C HIS A 112 5.80 -12.63 -1.54
N SER A 113 5.92 -12.39 -0.24
CA SER A 113 6.02 -11.07 0.37
C SER A 113 7.34 -10.38 -0.02
N ASP A 114 7.30 -9.06 -0.09
CA ASP A 114 8.46 -8.22 -0.39
C ASP A 114 8.56 -7.04 0.59
N SER A 115 9.57 -6.19 0.41
CA SER A 115 9.73 -4.99 1.25
C SER A 115 8.48 -4.07 1.22
N TYR A 116 7.68 -4.08 0.15
CA TYR A 116 6.44 -3.31 0.09
C TYR A 116 5.35 -3.92 0.97
N THR A 117 5.24 -5.25 1.01
CA THR A 117 4.32 -5.99 1.89
C THR A 117 4.52 -5.56 3.35
N PHE A 118 5.75 -5.65 3.85
CA PHE A 118 6.07 -5.30 5.24
C PHE A 118 5.94 -3.81 5.51
N ASN A 119 6.27 -2.93 4.55
CA ASN A 119 6.05 -1.50 4.69
C ASN A 119 4.55 -1.16 4.84
N ALA A 120 3.68 -1.86 4.12
CA ALA A 120 2.22 -1.67 4.22
C ALA A 120 1.70 -2.16 5.58
N LEU A 121 2.21 -3.28 6.10
CA LEU A 121 1.89 -3.79 7.44
C LEU A 121 2.36 -2.84 8.55
N ILE A 122 3.61 -2.36 8.48
CA ILE A 122 4.14 -1.35 9.43
C ILE A 122 3.27 -0.09 9.42
N HIS A 123 2.83 0.35 8.24
CA HIS A 123 1.91 1.48 8.12
C HIS A 123 0.57 1.19 8.81
N ALA A 124 -0.04 0.04 8.55
CA ALA A 124 -1.29 -0.39 9.17
C ALA A 124 -1.17 -0.46 10.71
N ALA A 125 -0.14 -1.13 11.22
CA ALA A 125 0.14 -1.26 12.65
C ALA A 125 0.32 0.10 13.32
N GLY A 126 1.10 0.99 12.70
CA GLY A 126 1.30 2.36 13.17
C GLY A 126 0.00 3.16 13.24
N LYS A 127 -0.85 3.06 12.21
CA LYS A 127 -2.15 3.75 12.18
C LYS A 127 -3.09 3.26 13.28
N CYS A 128 -3.03 1.96 13.61
CA CYS A 128 -3.78 1.35 14.69
C CYS A 128 -3.12 1.50 16.08
N ARG A 129 -2.01 2.24 16.19
CA ARG A 129 -1.22 2.42 17.42
C ARG A 129 -0.72 1.10 18.05
N ARG A 130 -0.40 0.11 17.21
CA ARG A 130 0.10 -1.21 17.63
C ARG A 130 1.62 -1.26 17.47
N TRP A 131 2.34 -0.68 18.43
CA TRP A 131 3.80 -0.55 18.34
C TRP A 131 4.52 -1.90 18.35
N GLU A 132 4.07 -2.83 19.17
CA GLU A 132 4.68 -4.18 19.28
C GLU A 132 4.65 -4.91 17.94
N GLU A 133 3.64 -4.62 17.13
CA GLU A 133 3.48 -5.21 15.81
C GLU A 133 4.40 -4.55 14.77
N VAL A 134 4.64 -3.24 14.87
CA VAL A 134 5.65 -2.55 14.06
C VAL A 134 7.02 -3.19 14.27
N GLU A 135 7.39 -3.44 15.52
CA GLU A 135 8.66 -4.10 15.87
C GLU A 135 8.70 -5.55 15.38
N ARG A 136 7.60 -6.29 15.52
CA ARG A 136 7.50 -7.66 15.00
C ARG A 136 7.77 -7.72 13.50
N GLN A 137 7.15 -6.83 12.72
CA GLN A 137 7.33 -6.83 11.27
C GLN A 137 8.76 -6.50 10.84
N LEU A 138 9.47 -5.61 11.55
CA LEU A 138 10.90 -5.38 11.33
C LEU A 138 11.74 -6.62 11.63
N HIS A 139 11.45 -7.32 12.72
CA HIS A 139 12.15 -8.54 13.07
C HIS A 139 11.94 -9.65 12.04
N VAL A 140 10.72 -9.78 11.50
CA VAL A 140 10.44 -10.73 10.41
C VAL A 140 11.25 -10.37 9.16
N MET A 141 11.28 -9.09 8.76
CA MET A 141 12.10 -8.65 7.61
C MET A 141 13.58 -9.02 7.80
N GLU A 142 14.14 -8.84 8.99
CA GLU A 142 15.52 -9.23 9.30
C GLU A 142 15.73 -10.75 9.23
N ALA A 143 14.84 -11.53 9.85
CA ALA A 143 14.92 -12.99 9.90
C ALA A 143 14.83 -13.60 8.50
N GLU A 144 13.96 -13.06 7.65
CA GLU A 144 13.75 -13.50 6.27
C GLU A 144 14.74 -12.85 5.29
N ARG A 145 15.66 -11.99 5.77
CA ARG A 145 16.64 -11.24 4.96
C ARG A 145 16.00 -10.38 3.87
N ILE A 146 14.82 -9.85 4.15
CA ILE A 146 14.12 -8.91 3.27
C ILE A 146 14.76 -7.53 3.46
N PRO A 147 15.25 -6.89 2.39
CA PRO A 147 15.95 -5.62 2.50
C PRO A 147 15.08 -4.53 3.15
N THR A 148 15.57 -3.98 4.25
CA THR A 148 15.08 -2.72 4.82
C THR A 148 15.51 -1.57 3.91
N THR A 149 14.60 -0.62 3.68
CA THR A 149 14.87 0.53 2.80
C THR A 149 14.64 1.83 3.55
N ALA A 150 15.06 2.96 2.97
CA ALA A 150 14.72 4.28 3.52
C ALA A 150 13.21 4.45 3.71
N ARG A 151 12.39 3.81 2.86
CA ARG A 151 10.93 3.78 3.02
C ARG A 151 10.51 3.04 4.28
N THR A 152 11.11 1.88 4.57
CA THR A 152 10.84 1.08 5.78
C THR A 152 11.07 1.89 7.03
N TYR A 153 12.26 2.50 7.16
CA TYR A 153 12.59 3.36 8.29
C TYR A 153 11.65 4.56 8.43
N ASN A 154 11.32 5.22 7.31
CA ASN A 154 10.37 6.31 7.33
C ASN A 154 8.97 5.87 7.79
N MET A 155 8.52 4.65 7.42
CA MET A 155 7.24 4.11 7.91
C MET A 155 7.28 3.83 9.41
N VAL A 156 8.37 3.26 9.92
CA VAL A 156 8.55 3.00 11.36
C VAL A 156 8.58 4.31 12.15
N MET A 157 9.30 5.33 11.67
CA MET A 157 9.33 6.64 12.35
C MET A 157 7.94 7.32 12.39
N ARG A 158 7.14 7.18 11.32
CA ARG A 158 5.73 7.66 11.33
C ARG A 158 4.86 6.86 12.28
N ALA A 159 5.06 5.55 12.34
CA ALA A 159 4.36 4.71 13.31
C ALA A 159 4.76 5.06 14.74
N ALA A 160 6.04 5.37 14.97
CA ALA A 160 6.58 5.80 16.25
C ALA A 160 5.97 7.13 16.69
N GLU A 161 5.84 8.11 15.78
CA GLU A 161 5.06 9.34 16.01
C GLU A 161 3.64 9.00 16.47
N ALA A 162 2.89 8.20 15.69
CA ALA A 162 1.51 7.84 16.02
C ALA A 162 1.36 7.11 17.37
N CYS A 163 2.38 6.37 17.79
CA CYS A 163 2.43 5.62 19.04
C CYS A 163 3.08 6.39 20.22
N GLY A 164 3.56 7.63 20.00
CA GLY A 164 4.28 8.41 21.01
C GLY A 164 5.66 7.84 21.40
N LYS A 165 6.29 7.06 20.52
CA LYS A 165 7.57 6.37 20.73
C LYS A 165 8.74 7.14 20.13
N TRP A 166 8.93 8.39 20.55
CA TRP A 166 9.93 9.29 19.95
C TRP A 166 11.37 8.77 20.12
N GLU A 167 11.70 8.08 21.21
CA GLU A 167 13.00 7.46 21.43
C GLU A 167 13.30 6.39 20.37
N ALA A 168 12.29 5.58 20.05
CA ALA A 168 12.41 4.58 19.00
C ALA A 168 12.58 5.23 17.62
N ALA A 169 11.90 6.35 17.37
CA ALA A 169 12.09 7.12 16.14
C ALA A 169 13.55 7.59 15.99
N ILE A 170 14.15 8.13 17.05
CA ILE A 170 15.58 8.52 17.07
C ILE A 170 16.47 7.30 16.83
N GLY A 171 16.21 6.19 17.53
CA GLY A 171 16.97 4.94 17.36
C GLY A 171 16.96 4.42 15.92
N MET A 172 15.86 4.61 15.18
CA MET A 172 15.79 4.26 13.77
C MET A 172 16.76 5.07 12.90
N LEU A 173 17.05 6.34 13.24
CA LEU A 173 18.03 7.14 12.48
C LEU A 173 19.44 6.59 12.66
N ASP A 174 19.79 6.21 13.88
CA ASP A 174 21.10 5.61 14.15
C ASP A 174 21.24 4.24 13.47
N ARG A 175 20.16 3.46 13.45
CA ARG A 175 20.11 2.20 12.71
C ARG A 175 20.27 2.40 11.19
N MET A 176 19.59 3.40 10.60
CA MET A 176 19.79 3.77 9.18
C MET A 176 21.26 4.07 8.88
N ARG A 177 21.96 4.80 9.77
CA ARG A 177 23.38 5.12 9.60
C ARG A 177 24.26 3.88 9.65
N GLN A 178 23.99 2.96 10.58
CA GLN A 178 24.73 1.70 10.72
C GLN A 178 24.56 0.80 9.49
N GLU A 179 23.34 0.71 8.96
CA GLU A 179 23.02 -0.06 7.75
C GLU A 179 23.35 0.70 6.44
N ARG A 180 23.96 1.89 6.53
CA ARG A 180 24.33 2.75 5.39
C ARG A 180 23.15 3.12 4.48
N VAL A 181 21.95 3.18 5.04
CA VAL A 181 20.74 3.65 4.35
C VAL A 181 20.69 5.18 4.45
N LEU A 182 20.62 5.84 3.30
CA LEU A 182 20.60 7.31 3.25
C LEU A 182 19.28 7.86 3.83
N ALA A 183 19.41 8.68 4.87
CA ALA A 183 18.31 9.46 5.40
C ALA A 183 17.82 10.47 4.35
N THR A 184 16.51 10.63 4.24
CA THR A 184 15.88 11.58 3.31
C THR A 184 15.27 12.75 4.06
N THR A 185 14.82 13.80 3.36
CA THR A 185 14.06 14.91 3.97
C THR A 185 12.85 14.40 4.76
N THR A 186 12.19 13.34 4.26
CA THR A 186 11.07 12.70 4.96
C THR A 186 11.49 12.10 6.30
N THR A 187 12.69 11.52 6.39
CA THR A 187 13.26 10.96 7.63
C THR A 187 13.34 12.04 8.71
N TYR A 188 13.99 13.17 8.39
CA TYR A 188 14.13 14.27 9.35
C TYR A 188 12.78 14.91 9.72
N ASN A 189 11.86 15.06 8.76
CA ASN A 189 10.52 15.58 9.05
C ASN A 189 9.76 14.66 10.02
N ASN A 190 9.77 13.34 9.82
CA ASN A 190 9.09 12.41 10.72
C ASN A 190 9.70 12.43 12.14
N LEU A 191 11.02 12.55 12.25
CA LEU A 191 11.71 12.68 13.54
C LEU A 191 11.30 13.95 14.30
N LEU A 192 11.29 15.09 13.62
CA LEU A 192 10.88 16.37 14.22
C LEU A 192 9.44 16.28 14.73
N MET A 193 8.53 15.68 13.95
CA MET A 193 7.13 15.50 14.36
C MET A 193 6.99 14.57 15.58
N ALA A 194 7.72 13.44 15.60
CA ALA A 194 7.71 12.51 16.73
C ALA A 194 8.23 13.17 18.02
N CYS A 195 9.34 13.92 17.93
CA CYS A 195 9.91 14.60 19.10
C CYS A 195 9.04 15.78 19.59
N ALA A 196 8.42 16.54 18.67
CA ALA A 196 7.58 17.68 19.03
C ALA A 196 6.33 17.26 19.83
N GLN A 197 5.80 16.05 19.62
CA GLN A 197 4.67 15.53 20.39
C GLN A 197 5.05 15.08 21.80
N ALA A 198 6.33 14.83 22.08
CA ALA A 198 6.81 14.36 23.37
C ALA A 198 7.08 15.49 24.38
N ALA A 199 7.21 16.73 23.92
CA ALA A 199 7.47 17.89 24.77
C ALA A 199 6.16 18.66 25.05
N PRO A 200 5.61 18.64 26.28
CA PRO A 200 4.65 19.65 26.69
C PRO A 200 5.41 20.98 26.86
N TRP A 201 5.05 21.98 26.08
CA TRP A 201 5.58 23.34 26.19
C TRP A 201 5.02 24.05 27.43
#